data_AF-A0AAW2B354-F1
#
_entry.id   AF-A0AAW2B354-F1
#
_cell.length_a   1.000
_cell.length_b   1.000
_cell.length_c   1.000
_cell.angle_alpha   90.00
_cell.angle_beta   90.00
_cell.angle_gamma   90.00
#
_symmetry.space_group_name_H-M   'P 1'
#
loop_
_entity.id
_entity.type
_entity.pdbx_description
1 polymer ?
#
loop_
_entity_poly.entity_id
_entity_poly.type
_entity_poly.pdbx_seq_one_letter_code
_entity_poly.pdbx_strand_id
1 'polypeptide(L)'
;MTDLSVRVLRVCSLRPSDFNCALVYFTMLSSSSAIIFLHTRDASQILSRRRRANHMFEEMKKGNMERECVEERCSYEEAREIFEDVTKTDEFWHKYVDGDACLSQPCLNGGKCKDAIGPYTCYCQQGFKGYNCEIVIPELCENENGGCEHFCRMTEKNVSCSCAKGYELGENGKSCHSNEPFKCGFIHPSMTRSIFIHTPNITDTKNKEETHVETTVESVIDGTNPPANETSSIFGFHEPETSGGITRIVNGVKCPPGDCPWQALLINEDNIGYCGGTILNQYFILSAAHCMNPSISTRVVLGEFDTLVIEGREVTHDIDEVLIHNNYMADTYHNDIALIKLSKPITFTRFILPACLPESNFAERVLMHQEEGMVSGFGRVHEGGLQSTILQKLMVPYIDRGKCIESSNFKISNRMFCAGYDQEEKDACQGDRGGPHVTRYKNTWFVTGVVSWGEGCARKGKYGVYTQVSKYIQWIQNAMAKVMPEMAEMSIKPKAKRELLQKTPVRRV
;
A
#
# COMPACT_ATOMS: atom_id res chain seq x y z
N MET A 1 43.22 -25.04 -33.41
CA MET A 1 43.44 -26.41 -32.89
C MET A 1 42.92 -26.47 -31.45
N THR A 2 41.60 -26.55 -31.38
CA THR A 2 40.78 -27.00 -30.24
C THR A 2 39.70 -27.82 -30.96
N ASP A 3 39.33 -29.01 -30.50
CA ASP A 3 38.62 -29.11 -29.24
C ASP A 3 39.10 -30.20 -28.29
N LEU A 4 38.89 -29.95 -27.00
CA LEU A 4 39.23 -30.84 -25.90
C LEU A 4 37.93 -31.46 -25.39
N SER A 5 37.77 -32.78 -25.55
CA SER A 5 36.53 -33.47 -25.17
C SER A 5 36.19 -33.31 -23.68
N VAL A 6 34.98 -32.82 -23.41
CA VAL A 6 34.39 -32.78 -22.07
C VAL A 6 33.61 -34.08 -21.82
N ARG A 7 34.18 -34.90 -20.93
CA ARG A 7 33.58 -35.60 -19.76
C ARG A 7 32.11 -36.06 -19.79
N VAL A 8 31.93 -37.25 -19.18
CA VAL A 8 30.92 -37.70 -18.17
C VAL A 8 30.64 -39.20 -18.42
N LEU A 9 30.46 -40.11 -17.45
CA LEU A 9 30.34 -40.00 -15.98
C LEU A 9 31.41 -40.90 -15.28
N ARG A 10 31.05 -41.67 -14.26
CA ARG A 10 31.80 -42.76 -13.61
C ARG A 10 30.82 -43.80 -13.06
N VAL A 11 31.21 -45.07 -13.19
CA VAL A 11 31.06 -46.18 -12.23
C VAL A 11 30.09 -45.98 -11.05
N CYS A 12 29.02 -46.77 -11.00
CA CYS A 12 28.35 -47.14 -9.75
C CYS A 12 28.88 -48.49 -9.22
N SER A 13 28.83 -48.66 -7.90
CA SER A 13 29.59 -49.68 -7.17
C SER A 13 28.85 -51.03 -7.01
N LEU A 14 29.63 -52.08 -6.78
CA LEU A 14 29.20 -53.44 -6.47
C LEU A 14 28.39 -53.54 -5.17
N ARG A 15 27.44 -54.49 -5.12
CA ARG A 15 27.06 -55.24 -3.90
C ARG A 15 26.86 -56.73 -4.23
N PRO A 16 27.09 -57.67 -3.28
CA PRO A 16 27.17 -59.10 -3.57
C PRO A 16 26.05 -59.94 -2.92
N SER A 17 25.22 -60.56 -3.76
CA SER A 17 24.22 -61.62 -3.46
C SER A 17 23.49 -61.91 -4.80
N ASP A 18 23.35 -63.13 -5.33
CA ASP A 18 23.45 -64.46 -4.72
C ASP A 18 24.12 -65.50 -5.64
N PHE A 19 24.44 -66.66 -5.05
CA PHE A 19 24.95 -67.86 -5.72
C PHE A 19 23.85 -68.59 -6.52
N ASN A 20 24.29 -69.41 -7.48
CA ASN A 20 23.51 -70.36 -8.32
C ASN A 20 22.67 -69.70 -9.43
N CYS A 21 22.84 -70.03 -10.71
CA CYS A 21 23.00 -71.38 -11.23
C CYS A 21 23.83 -71.41 -12.53
N ALA A 22 24.74 -72.37 -12.64
CA ALA A 22 25.49 -72.64 -13.87
C ALA A 22 24.81 -73.72 -14.73
N LEU A 23 25.24 -73.83 -15.99
CA LEU A 23 24.83 -74.82 -17.01
C LEU A 23 23.36 -74.78 -17.47
N VAL A 24 23.13 -74.06 -18.57
CA VAL A 24 22.57 -74.72 -19.77
C VAL A 24 23.49 -74.42 -20.96
N TYR A 25 23.89 -75.49 -21.64
CA TYR A 25 24.65 -75.58 -22.89
C TYR A 25 24.34 -74.42 -23.88
N PHE A 26 25.31 -73.71 -24.45
CA PHE A 26 26.45 -74.17 -25.27
C PHE A 26 26.04 -74.96 -26.53
N THR A 27 25.15 -74.39 -27.34
CA THR A 27 25.05 -74.65 -28.79
C THR A 27 24.69 -73.36 -29.54
N MET A 28 25.05 -73.27 -30.83
CA MET A 28 24.82 -72.13 -31.76
C MET A 28 25.81 -70.96 -31.72
N LEU A 29 27.10 -71.29 -31.84
CA LEU A 29 28.08 -70.42 -32.48
C LEU A 29 27.91 -70.50 -34.01
N SER A 30 27.08 -69.62 -34.61
CA SER A 30 27.19 -69.25 -36.03
C SER A 30 26.27 -68.08 -36.42
N SER A 31 26.84 -66.88 -36.58
CA SER A 31 26.78 -66.08 -37.83
C SER A 31 26.95 -64.57 -37.58
N SER A 32 27.83 -63.97 -38.39
CA SER A 32 27.76 -62.56 -38.82
C SER A 32 27.96 -61.46 -37.78
N SER A 33 29.20 -61.31 -37.28
CA SER A 33 29.71 -59.99 -36.89
C SER A 33 29.89 -59.11 -38.14
N ALA A 34 28.83 -58.42 -38.56
CA ALA A 34 28.91 -57.46 -39.67
C ALA A 34 29.70 -56.22 -39.22
N ILE A 35 30.89 -56.02 -39.79
CA ILE A 35 31.75 -54.87 -39.51
C ILE A 35 31.12 -53.64 -40.19
N ILE A 36 30.46 -52.78 -39.40
CA ILE A 36 29.89 -51.51 -39.86
C ILE A 36 31.02 -50.48 -39.99
N PHE A 37 31.77 -50.55 -41.09
CA PHE A 37 32.67 -49.47 -41.51
C PHE A 37 32.31 -49.05 -42.94
N LEU A 38 31.82 -47.81 -43.07
CA LEU A 38 31.60 -47.16 -44.36
C LEU A 38 32.94 -47.00 -45.09
N HIS A 39 32.94 -47.30 -46.39
CA HIS A 39 34.15 -47.18 -47.20
C HIS A 39 34.57 -45.70 -47.29
N THR A 40 35.88 -45.42 -47.29
CA THR A 40 36.42 -44.06 -47.21
C THR A 40 35.96 -43.14 -48.35
N ARG A 41 35.58 -43.70 -49.51
CA ARG A 41 35.01 -42.95 -50.64
C ARG A 41 33.54 -42.56 -50.43
N ASP A 42 32.78 -43.39 -49.74
CA ASP A 42 31.36 -43.15 -49.45
C ASP A 42 31.22 -42.17 -48.27
N ALA A 43 32.09 -42.29 -47.28
CA ALA A 43 32.20 -41.34 -46.16
C ALA A 43 32.65 -39.92 -46.59
N SER A 44 33.18 -39.77 -47.81
CA SER A 44 33.59 -38.47 -48.40
C SER A 44 32.61 -37.92 -49.44
N GLN A 45 31.48 -38.58 -49.70
CA GLN A 45 30.42 -37.99 -50.53
C GLN A 45 29.63 -36.96 -49.72
N ILE A 46 29.34 -35.81 -50.32
CA ILE A 46 28.32 -34.91 -49.80
C ILE A 46 26.98 -35.64 -49.92
N LEU A 47 26.39 -36.00 -48.78
CA LEU A 47 25.06 -36.60 -48.72
C LEU A 47 24.02 -35.59 -49.20
N SER A 48 23.74 -35.62 -50.50
CA SER A 48 22.63 -34.88 -51.13
C SER A 48 21.30 -35.49 -50.69
N ARG A 49 20.86 -35.12 -49.48
CA ARG A 49 19.52 -35.44 -49.00
C ARG A 49 18.53 -34.60 -49.81
N ARG A 50 17.63 -35.25 -50.57
CA ARG A 50 16.48 -34.54 -51.13
C ARG A 50 15.70 -33.91 -49.97
N ARG A 51 15.30 -32.63 -50.12
CA ARG A 51 14.29 -32.01 -49.24
C ARG A 51 13.06 -32.90 -49.16
N ARG A 52 12.39 -32.88 -48.00
CA ARG A 52 11.10 -33.53 -47.84
C ARG A 52 9.95 -32.62 -48.29
N ALA A 53 10.22 -31.31 -48.40
CA ALA A 53 9.36 -30.27 -48.94
C ALA A 53 8.57 -30.63 -50.20
N ASN A 54 7.45 -29.90 -50.34
CA ASN A 54 6.63 -29.80 -51.55
C ASN A 54 5.91 -31.10 -51.93
N HIS A 55 5.46 -31.87 -50.94
CA HIS A 55 4.40 -32.84 -51.19
C HIS A 55 3.02 -32.16 -51.11
N MET A 56 2.11 -32.49 -52.03
CA MET A 56 0.77 -31.86 -52.21
C MET A 56 -0.17 -31.85 -50.98
N PHE A 57 0.24 -32.47 -49.86
CA PHE A 57 -0.53 -32.61 -48.62
C PHE A 57 0.38 -32.47 -47.37
N GLU A 58 1.47 -31.69 -47.48
CA GLU A 58 2.42 -31.44 -46.37
C GLU A 58 1.70 -30.82 -45.16
N GLU A 59 0.89 -29.78 -45.41
CA GLU A 59 0.07 -29.03 -44.44
C GLU A 59 -1.00 -29.88 -43.71
N MET A 60 -1.32 -31.09 -44.20
CA MET A 60 -2.24 -32.00 -43.50
C MET A 60 -1.55 -32.83 -42.40
N LYS A 61 -0.23 -32.74 -42.25
CA LYS A 61 0.52 -33.42 -41.19
C LYS A 61 0.58 -32.50 -39.97
N LYS A 62 0.61 -33.07 -38.77
CA LYS A 62 0.93 -32.27 -37.57
C LYS A 62 2.32 -31.66 -37.71
N GLY A 63 2.41 -30.36 -37.41
CA GLY A 63 3.64 -29.56 -37.47
C GLY A 63 4.78 -30.21 -36.69
N ASN A 64 5.98 -30.13 -37.22
CA ASN A 64 7.16 -30.79 -36.69
C ASN A 64 8.41 -29.91 -36.81
N MET A 65 8.88 -29.39 -35.68
CA MET A 65 10.05 -28.50 -35.58
C MET A 65 11.28 -28.99 -36.38
N GLU A 66 11.63 -30.27 -36.25
CA GLU A 66 12.79 -30.84 -36.95
C GLU A 66 12.60 -30.83 -38.47
N ARG A 67 11.39 -31.14 -38.97
CA ARG A 67 11.09 -31.17 -40.41
C ARG A 67 10.99 -29.76 -41.01
N GLU A 68 10.23 -28.88 -40.37
CA GLU A 68 9.82 -27.61 -40.97
C GLU A 68 10.80 -26.47 -40.66
N CYS A 69 11.43 -26.46 -39.48
CA CYS A 69 12.29 -25.37 -39.03
C CYS A 69 13.77 -25.74 -38.84
N VAL A 70 14.17 -27.03 -38.91
CA VAL A 70 15.59 -27.46 -38.79
C VAL A 70 16.11 -28.05 -40.10
N GLU A 71 15.38 -29.00 -40.69
CA GLU A 71 15.66 -29.51 -42.04
C GLU A 71 15.35 -28.45 -43.11
N GLU A 72 14.42 -27.53 -42.83
CA GLU A 72 13.89 -26.53 -43.75
C GLU A 72 13.70 -25.16 -43.07
N ARG A 73 13.18 -24.17 -43.81
CA ARG A 73 13.09 -22.77 -43.35
C ARG A 73 11.63 -22.35 -43.19
N CYS A 74 11.05 -22.61 -42.02
CA CYS A 74 9.67 -22.28 -41.69
C CYS A 74 9.40 -20.77 -41.54
N SER A 75 8.12 -20.42 -41.69
CA SER A 75 7.48 -19.14 -41.37
C SER A 75 6.97 -19.11 -39.91
N TYR A 76 6.54 -17.93 -39.45
CA TYR A 76 5.98 -17.77 -38.11
C TYR A 76 4.71 -18.59 -37.89
N GLU A 77 3.88 -18.75 -38.93
CA GLU A 77 2.62 -19.48 -38.82
C GLU A 77 2.85 -21.00 -38.69
N GLU A 78 3.80 -21.56 -39.44
CA GLU A 78 4.24 -22.95 -39.26
C GLU A 78 4.84 -23.18 -37.86
N ALA A 79 5.63 -22.23 -37.35
CA ALA A 79 6.10 -22.28 -35.96
C ALA A 79 4.93 -22.24 -34.95
N ARG A 80 3.89 -21.44 -35.22
CA ARG A 80 2.68 -21.36 -34.39
C ARG A 80 1.90 -22.66 -34.34
N GLU A 81 1.85 -23.38 -35.46
CA GLU A 81 1.24 -24.72 -35.59
C GLU A 81 2.06 -25.81 -34.89
N ILE A 82 3.39 -25.65 -34.78
CA ILE A 82 4.27 -26.58 -34.04
C ILE A 82 4.04 -26.50 -32.51
N PHE A 83 3.95 -25.29 -31.95
CA PHE A 83 3.90 -25.10 -30.50
C PHE A 83 2.48 -24.99 -29.90
N GLU A 84 1.48 -24.68 -30.72
CA GLU A 84 0.07 -24.47 -30.31
C GLU A 84 -0.11 -23.40 -29.20
N ASP A 85 0.91 -22.57 -28.97
CA ASP A 85 1.04 -21.64 -27.84
C ASP A 85 1.85 -20.41 -28.31
N VAL A 86 1.25 -19.22 -28.22
CA VAL A 86 1.87 -17.98 -28.75
C VAL A 86 3.17 -17.66 -28.03
N THR A 87 3.20 -17.76 -26.70
CA THR A 87 4.41 -17.49 -25.90
C THR A 87 5.57 -18.42 -26.22
N LYS A 88 5.32 -19.72 -26.43
CA LYS A 88 6.36 -20.67 -26.87
C LYS A 88 6.79 -20.43 -28.31
N THR A 89 5.85 -20.03 -29.17
CA THR A 89 6.12 -19.66 -30.56
C THR A 89 7.07 -18.47 -30.61
N ASP A 90 6.78 -17.40 -29.85
CA ASP A 90 7.63 -16.22 -29.76
C ASP A 90 9.03 -16.56 -29.20
N GLU A 91 9.11 -17.33 -28.10
CA GLU A 91 10.40 -17.74 -27.51
C GLU A 91 11.27 -18.59 -28.44
N PHE A 92 10.66 -19.40 -29.32
CA PHE A 92 11.35 -20.08 -30.41
C PHE A 92 11.72 -19.09 -31.53
N TRP A 93 10.77 -18.27 -31.96
CA TRP A 93 10.89 -17.43 -33.15
C TRP A 93 11.96 -16.34 -33.01
N HIS A 94 12.08 -15.73 -31.82
CA HIS A 94 13.17 -14.78 -31.53
C HIS A 94 14.53 -15.42 -31.83
N LYS A 95 14.79 -16.60 -31.26
CA LYS A 95 16.06 -17.32 -31.43
C LYS A 95 16.28 -17.85 -32.84
N TYR A 96 15.20 -18.11 -33.57
CA TYR A 96 15.23 -18.69 -34.91
C TYR A 96 15.50 -17.63 -36.01
N VAL A 97 15.11 -16.38 -35.80
CA VAL A 97 15.29 -15.29 -36.78
C VAL A 97 16.73 -14.77 -36.80
N ASP A 98 17.29 -14.41 -35.63
CA ASP A 98 18.60 -13.76 -35.51
C ASP A 98 19.53 -14.36 -34.44
N GLY A 99 19.06 -15.32 -33.64
CA GLY A 99 19.87 -16.09 -32.69
C GLY A 99 19.71 -15.63 -31.24
N ASP A 100 19.82 -16.57 -30.30
CA ASP A 100 19.63 -16.32 -28.86
C ASP A 100 20.76 -15.44 -28.28
N ALA A 101 20.51 -14.15 -28.13
CA ALA A 101 21.47 -13.19 -27.58
C ALA A 101 21.78 -13.44 -26.10
N CYS A 102 20.87 -14.09 -25.37
CA CYS A 102 21.04 -14.44 -23.96
C CYS A 102 22.07 -15.56 -23.71
N LEU A 103 22.47 -16.32 -24.75
CA LEU A 103 23.57 -17.30 -24.64
C LEU A 103 24.89 -16.68 -24.17
N SER A 104 25.12 -15.39 -24.47
CA SER A 104 26.30 -14.64 -24.03
C SER A 104 26.29 -14.27 -22.53
N GLN A 105 25.20 -14.55 -21.82
CA GLN A 105 24.94 -14.13 -20.43
C GLN A 105 25.17 -12.62 -20.20
N PRO A 106 24.53 -11.73 -21.00
CA PRO A 106 24.85 -10.29 -20.98
C PRO A 106 24.38 -9.59 -19.70
N CYS A 107 23.36 -10.12 -19.03
CA CYS A 107 22.78 -9.54 -17.82
C CYS A 107 23.62 -9.87 -16.58
N LEU A 108 24.27 -8.85 -16.03
CA LEU A 108 25.12 -8.96 -14.85
C LEU A 108 24.28 -9.03 -13.55
N ASN A 109 24.96 -9.25 -12.42
CA ASN A 109 24.40 -9.15 -11.07
C ASN A 109 23.12 -9.99 -10.84
N GLY A 110 23.01 -11.14 -11.51
CA GLY A 110 21.87 -12.06 -11.40
C GLY A 110 20.61 -11.60 -12.15
N GLY A 111 20.72 -10.61 -13.04
CA GLY A 111 19.62 -10.18 -13.91
C GLY A 111 19.16 -11.30 -14.84
N LYS A 112 17.84 -11.40 -15.05
CA LYS A 112 17.25 -12.41 -15.94
C LYS A 112 17.21 -11.87 -17.37
N CYS A 113 17.90 -12.54 -18.30
CA CYS A 113 17.86 -12.21 -19.72
C CYS A 113 16.57 -12.73 -20.37
N LYS A 114 15.95 -11.93 -21.24
CA LYS A 114 14.94 -12.36 -22.21
C LYS A 114 15.33 -11.87 -23.60
N ASP A 115 15.33 -12.80 -24.53
CA ASP A 115 15.66 -12.59 -25.94
C ASP A 115 14.46 -12.00 -26.70
N ALA A 116 14.73 -11.13 -27.67
CA ALA A 116 13.75 -10.59 -28.62
C ALA A 116 14.42 -10.18 -29.94
N ILE A 117 13.64 -10.16 -31.02
CA ILE A 117 14.12 -9.92 -32.40
C ILE A 117 14.83 -8.57 -32.47
N GLY A 118 16.15 -8.59 -32.65
CA GLY A 118 17.06 -7.46 -32.55
C GLY A 118 17.69 -7.29 -31.14
N PRO A 119 16.99 -6.69 -30.15
CA PRO A 119 17.54 -6.43 -28.83
C PRO A 119 17.08 -7.44 -27.77
N TYR A 120 18.00 -7.92 -26.93
CA TYR A 120 17.63 -8.57 -25.67
C TYR A 120 17.20 -7.55 -24.60
N THR A 121 16.51 -8.02 -23.58
CA THR A 121 16.12 -7.24 -22.39
C THR A 121 16.63 -7.92 -21.13
N CYS A 122 17.31 -7.17 -20.26
CA CYS A 122 17.70 -7.63 -18.93
C CYS A 122 16.70 -7.15 -17.86
N TYR A 123 16.10 -8.10 -17.14
CA TYR A 123 15.31 -7.83 -15.94
C TYR A 123 16.23 -7.87 -14.73
N CYS A 124 16.63 -6.69 -14.25
CA CYS A 124 17.60 -6.55 -13.17
C CYS A 124 17.04 -6.94 -11.80
N GLN A 125 17.92 -7.49 -10.95
CA GLN A 125 17.61 -7.73 -9.55
C GLN A 125 17.52 -6.40 -8.78
N GLN A 126 16.86 -6.42 -7.62
CA GLN A 126 16.73 -5.24 -6.77
C GLN A 126 18.11 -4.67 -6.39
N GLY A 127 18.27 -3.35 -6.51
CA GLY A 127 19.54 -2.65 -6.29
C GLY A 127 20.43 -2.50 -7.54
N PHE A 128 19.99 -2.97 -8.71
CA PHE A 128 20.75 -2.83 -9.97
C PHE A 128 19.91 -2.20 -11.09
N LYS A 129 20.57 -1.44 -11.96
CA LYS A 129 20.00 -0.86 -13.20
C LYS A 129 21.06 -0.82 -14.30
N GLY A 130 20.71 -0.22 -15.45
CA GLY A 130 21.54 -0.23 -16.65
C GLY A 130 21.03 -1.28 -17.64
N TYR A 131 21.52 -1.22 -18.88
CA TYR A 131 21.04 -2.11 -19.95
C TYR A 131 21.38 -3.58 -19.68
N ASN A 132 22.51 -3.81 -19.01
CA ASN A 132 23.05 -5.11 -18.61
C ASN A 132 23.04 -5.31 -17.10
N CYS A 133 22.26 -4.51 -16.35
CA CYS A 133 22.25 -4.52 -14.87
C CYS A 133 23.62 -4.21 -14.23
N GLU A 134 24.46 -3.47 -14.95
CA GLU A 134 25.84 -3.15 -14.60
C GLU A 134 25.98 -2.04 -13.54
N ILE A 135 24.94 -1.22 -13.35
CA ILE A 135 24.95 -0.06 -12.48
C ILE A 135 24.34 -0.43 -11.12
N VAL A 136 25.15 -0.43 -10.07
CA VAL A 136 24.66 -0.49 -8.68
C VAL A 136 23.88 0.79 -8.38
N ILE A 137 22.63 0.65 -7.90
CA ILE A 137 21.84 1.77 -7.40
C ILE A 137 22.35 2.10 -5.99
N PRO A 138 22.90 3.30 -5.73
CA PRO A 138 23.36 3.64 -4.39
C PRO A 138 22.15 3.77 -3.46
N GLU A 139 22.22 3.12 -2.30
CA GLU A 139 21.25 3.31 -1.23
C GLU A 139 21.39 4.75 -0.69
N LEU A 140 20.46 5.61 -1.10
CA LEU A 140 20.36 7.01 -0.72
C LEU A 140 18.92 7.27 -0.28
N CYS A 141 18.70 8.17 0.67
CA CYS A 141 17.33 8.56 1.05
C CYS A 141 16.52 9.18 -0.10
N GLU A 142 17.19 9.67 -1.15
CA GLU A 142 16.55 10.17 -2.38
C GLU A 142 16.02 9.05 -3.30
N ASN A 143 16.55 7.83 -3.17
CA ASN A 143 16.10 6.65 -3.92
C ASN A 143 15.21 5.79 -3.02
N GLU A 144 13.90 5.75 -3.29
CA GLU A 144 12.93 4.93 -2.54
C GLU A 144 13.00 5.10 -1.00
N ASN A 145 13.30 6.31 -0.51
CA ASN A 145 13.50 6.59 0.92
C ASN A 145 14.60 5.71 1.57
N GLY A 146 15.62 5.31 0.81
CA GLY A 146 16.69 4.39 1.25
C GLY A 146 16.20 2.96 1.56
N GLY A 147 14.96 2.64 1.18
CA GLY A 147 14.24 1.44 1.61
C GLY A 147 13.69 1.50 3.04
N CYS A 148 13.78 2.63 3.74
CA CYS A 148 13.22 2.79 5.08
C CYS A 148 11.68 2.84 5.03
N GLU A 149 11.02 2.14 5.95
CA GLU A 149 9.55 2.12 6.04
C GLU A 149 8.98 3.46 6.55
N HIS A 150 9.69 4.14 7.44
CA HIS A 150 9.35 5.48 7.94
C HIS A 150 10.44 6.50 7.58
N PHE A 151 11.34 6.87 8.49
CA PHE A 151 12.26 7.98 8.29
C PHE A 151 13.64 7.49 7.83
N CYS A 152 14.27 8.23 6.92
CA CYS A 152 15.61 7.95 6.39
C CYS A 152 16.57 9.10 6.66
N ARG A 153 17.77 8.78 7.16
CA ARG A 153 18.86 9.75 7.33
C ARG A 153 20.17 9.18 6.78
N MET A 154 20.89 10.00 6.02
CA MET A 154 22.26 9.68 5.62
C MET A 154 23.20 9.82 6.83
N THR A 155 23.97 8.77 7.09
CA THR A 155 25.19 8.81 7.93
C THR A 155 26.41 8.91 7.03
N GLU A 156 27.62 9.02 7.59
CA GLU A 156 28.85 9.33 6.84
C GLU A 156 29.13 8.40 5.63
N LYS A 157 28.62 7.16 5.64
CA LYS A 157 28.74 6.22 4.50
C LYS A 157 27.53 5.31 4.25
N ASN A 158 26.43 5.42 5.00
CA ASN A 158 25.31 4.50 4.88
C ASN A 158 23.95 5.13 5.22
N VAL A 159 22.87 4.53 4.71
CA VAL A 159 21.49 4.85 5.13
C VAL A 159 21.27 4.36 6.56
N SER A 160 20.64 5.21 7.39
CA SER A 160 20.12 4.86 8.70
C SER A 160 18.62 5.14 8.74
N CYS A 161 17.83 4.12 9.06
CA CYS A 161 16.38 4.24 9.20
C CYS A 161 15.98 4.50 10.65
N SER A 162 14.87 5.20 10.85
CA SER A 162 14.22 5.35 12.16
C SER A 162 12.69 5.38 12.00
N CYS A 163 11.97 5.17 13.09
CA CYS A 163 10.52 4.92 13.06
C CYS A 163 9.72 6.02 13.77
N ALA A 164 8.43 6.11 13.41
CA ALA A 164 7.47 6.98 14.08
C ALA A 164 7.29 6.60 15.57
N LYS A 165 6.80 7.54 16.39
CA LYS A 165 6.57 7.29 17.82
C LYS A 165 5.60 6.11 18.02
N GLY A 166 5.97 5.18 18.89
CA GLY A 166 5.22 3.93 19.13
C GLY A 166 5.65 2.77 18.22
N TYR A 167 6.61 2.98 17.31
CA TYR A 167 7.20 1.95 16.47
C TYR A 167 8.68 1.72 16.79
N GLU A 168 9.14 0.48 16.64
CA GLU A 168 10.48 -0.02 16.87
C GLU A 168 11.07 -0.51 15.53
N LEU A 169 12.37 -0.28 15.31
CA LEU A 169 13.06 -0.68 14.08
C LEU A 169 13.26 -2.21 14.07
N GLY A 170 12.87 -2.86 12.98
CA GLY A 170 13.00 -4.29 12.78
C GLY A 170 14.45 -4.75 12.59
N GLU A 171 14.68 -6.07 12.71
CA GLU A 171 16.01 -6.68 12.61
C GLU A 171 16.71 -6.45 11.27
N ASN A 172 15.94 -6.19 10.20
CA ASN A 172 16.47 -5.81 8.89
C ASN A 172 17.00 -4.37 8.80
N GLY A 173 16.88 -3.58 9.87
CA GLY A 173 17.32 -2.19 9.94
C GLY A 173 16.51 -1.21 9.07
N LYS A 174 15.38 -1.64 8.48
CA LYS A 174 14.59 -0.84 7.53
C LYS A 174 13.08 -0.81 7.81
N SER A 175 12.51 -1.91 8.30
CA SER A 175 11.08 -2.01 8.63
C SER A 175 10.75 -1.42 10.01
N CYS A 176 9.51 -0.99 10.19
CA CYS A 176 9.03 -0.40 11.44
C CYS A 176 7.83 -1.19 11.98
N HIS A 177 8.06 -1.90 13.08
CA HIS A 177 7.04 -2.73 13.73
C HIS A 177 6.57 -2.06 15.02
N SER A 178 5.45 -2.50 15.59
CA SER A 178 4.96 -1.98 16.86
C SER A 178 4.20 -3.05 17.62
N ASN A 179 4.56 -3.19 18.88
CA ASN A 179 3.90 -4.06 19.85
C ASN A 179 2.82 -3.31 20.66
N GLU A 180 2.59 -2.03 20.37
CA GLU A 180 1.54 -1.24 21.03
C GLU A 180 0.18 -1.53 20.38
N PRO A 181 -0.89 -1.79 21.17
CA PRO A 181 -2.21 -2.10 20.61
C PRO A 181 -2.83 -0.92 19.86
N PHE A 182 -2.41 0.31 20.19
CA PHE A 182 -2.95 1.56 19.68
C PHE A 182 -1.82 2.49 19.21
N LYS A 183 -1.11 2.05 18.17
CA LYS A 183 -0.03 2.79 17.50
C LYS A 183 -0.58 3.89 16.57
N CYS A 184 0.22 4.93 16.32
CA CYS A 184 -0.21 6.02 15.45
C CYS A 184 -0.36 5.59 13.99
N GLY A 185 -1.17 6.32 13.22
CA GLY A 185 -1.27 6.19 11.77
C GLY A 185 -1.81 4.84 11.28
N PHE A 186 -2.37 4.01 12.16
CA PHE A 186 -2.89 2.69 11.80
C PHE A 186 -4.40 2.73 11.66
N ILE A 187 -4.92 2.15 10.57
CA ILE A 187 -6.33 1.81 10.41
C ILE A 187 -6.42 0.30 10.60
N HIS A 188 -7.32 -0.16 11.48
CA HIS A 188 -7.60 -1.59 11.59
C HIS A 188 -8.32 -2.06 10.30
N PRO A 189 -7.79 -3.07 9.58
CA PRO A 189 -8.54 -3.67 8.47
C PRO A 189 -9.89 -4.15 8.98
N SER A 190 -10.98 -3.77 8.31
CA SER A 190 -12.31 -4.21 8.72
C SER A 190 -12.35 -5.75 8.65
N MET A 191 -12.71 -6.42 9.75
CA MET A 191 -13.05 -7.84 9.66
C MET A 191 -14.28 -7.97 8.77
N THR A 192 -14.15 -8.80 7.73
CA THR A 192 -15.18 -8.97 6.71
C THR A 192 -16.49 -9.40 7.37
N ARG A 193 -17.58 -8.67 7.07
CA ARG A 193 -18.94 -8.78 7.65
C ARG A 193 -19.13 -8.16 9.05
N SER A 194 -19.36 -6.85 9.08
CA SER A 194 -20.41 -6.26 9.91
C SER A 194 -21.50 -5.68 9.01
N ILE A 195 -22.64 -6.36 8.88
CA ILE A 195 -23.81 -5.83 8.18
C ILE A 195 -24.45 -4.78 9.09
N PHE A 196 -24.12 -3.51 8.87
CA PHE A 196 -24.79 -2.40 9.54
C PHE A 196 -26.14 -2.16 8.87
N ILE A 197 -27.22 -2.68 9.46
CA ILE A 197 -28.59 -2.32 9.10
C ILE A 197 -28.92 -1.01 9.82
N HIS A 198 -28.87 0.09 9.09
CA HIS A 198 -29.30 1.39 9.60
C HIS A 198 -30.82 1.52 9.46
N THR A 199 -31.56 1.35 10.55
CA THR A 199 -33.00 1.63 10.62
C THR A 199 -33.24 3.02 11.20
N PRO A 200 -33.66 4.02 10.38
CA PRO A 200 -34.04 5.33 10.89
C PRO A 200 -35.38 5.24 11.64
N ASN A 201 -35.41 5.69 12.89
CA ASN A 201 -36.64 5.84 13.65
C ASN A 201 -37.42 7.05 13.13
N ILE A 202 -38.33 6.83 12.18
CA ILE A 202 -39.30 7.84 11.77
C ILE A 202 -40.45 7.81 12.79
N THR A 203 -40.41 8.73 13.75
CA THR A 203 -41.59 9.05 14.57
C THR A 203 -42.57 9.85 13.71
N ASP A 204 -43.47 9.17 13.01
CA ASP A 204 -44.62 9.81 12.38
C ASP A 204 -45.93 9.34 13.01
N THR A 205 -46.69 10.29 13.52
CA THR A 205 -48.00 10.06 14.13
C THR A 205 -49.02 9.58 13.10
N LYS A 206 -49.67 8.43 13.35
CA LYS A 206 -51.04 8.18 12.89
C LYS A 206 -51.79 7.13 13.70
N ASN A 207 -53.10 7.33 13.70
CA ASN A 207 -54.10 6.73 14.58
C ASN A 207 -54.21 5.20 14.51
N LYS A 208 -54.80 4.67 15.59
CA LYS A 208 -55.43 3.35 15.71
C LYS A 208 -56.13 2.89 14.42
N GLU A 209 -55.94 1.62 14.08
CA GLU A 209 -57.03 0.64 14.05
C GLU A 209 -56.48 -0.79 14.24
N GLU A 210 -57.27 -1.67 14.85
CA GLU A 210 -56.87 -3.02 15.26
C GLU A 210 -57.26 -4.06 14.21
N THR A 211 -56.43 -5.07 13.94
CA THR A 211 -56.93 -6.45 13.76
C THR A 211 -55.82 -7.52 13.86
N HIS A 212 -56.17 -8.59 14.60
CA HIS A 212 -55.50 -9.89 14.81
C HIS A 212 -54.95 -10.56 13.52
N VAL A 213 -54.06 -11.58 13.50
CA VAL A 213 -53.82 -12.80 14.32
C VAL A 213 -52.34 -13.22 14.10
N GLU A 214 -51.45 -13.33 15.10
CA GLU A 214 -51.12 -14.47 16.01
C GLU A 214 -50.31 -15.66 15.41
N THR A 215 -49.17 -15.99 16.07
CA THR A 215 -48.34 -17.23 15.98
C THR A 215 -47.62 -17.58 14.65
N THR A 216 -46.48 -18.30 14.60
CA THR A 216 -45.67 -19.04 15.61
C THR A 216 -44.17 -18.90 15.29
N VAL A 217 -43.29 -19.03 16.29
CA VAL A 217 -41.84 -19.22 16.10
C VAL A 217 -41.50 -20.68 16.40
N GLU A 218 -40.79 -21.36 15.50
CA GLU A 218 -40.07 -22.60 15.80
C GLU A 218 -38.59 -22.48 15.44
N SER A 219 -37.74 -23.00 16.31
CA SER A 219 -36.29 -23.06 16.15
C SER A 219 -35.84 -24.50 15.98
N VAL A 220 -35.07 -24.80 14.94
CA VAL A 220 -34.38 -26.09 14.81
C VAL A 220 -32.88 -25.86 14.76
N ILE A 221 -32.18 -26.45 15.73
CA ILE A 221 -30.73 -26.62 15.72
C ILE A 221 -30.48 -28.03 15.20
N ASP A 222 -29.62 -28.19 14.21
CA ASP A 222 -28.75 -29.35 14.12
C ASP A 222 -27.44 -29.00 13.40
N GLY A 223 -26.38 -29.74 13.66
CA GLY A 223 -25.04 -29.48 13.12
C GLY A 223 -24.30 -30.75 12.71
N THR A 224 -23.64 -30.69 11.55
CA THR A 224 -22.72 -31.75 11.08
C THR A 224 -21.56 -31.15 10.27
N ASN A 225 -20.39 -31.79 10.37
CA ASN A 225 -19.15 -31.58 9.62
C ASN A 225 -18.63 -32.98 9.20
N PRO A 226 -17.66 -33.14 8.27
CA PRO A 226 -17.30 -32.37 7.07
C PRO A 226 -17.30 -33.35 5.83
N PRO A 227 -16.57 -33.20 4.69
CA PRO A 227 -15.09 -33.13 4.57
C PRO A 227 -14.57 -32.13 3.51
N ALA A 228 -13.26 -32.18 3.22
CA ALA A 228 -12.51 -31.20 2.42
C ALA A 228 -12.25 -31.63 0.95
N ASN A 229 -11.62 -30.70 0.21
CA ASN A 229 -11.12 -30.74 -1.18
C ASN A 229 -12.13 -30.46 -2.31
N GLU A 230 -12.00 -29.28 -2.93
CA GLU A 230 -11.67 -29.21 -4.36
C GLU A 230 -11.08 -27.85 -4.75
N THR A 231 -10.18 -27.83 -5.73
CA THR A 231 -9.51 -26.64 -6.27
C THR A 231 -10.02 -26.33 -7.67
N SER A 232 -10.56 -25.13 -7.89
CA SER A 232 -10.82 -24.61 -9.24
C SER A 232 -10.84 -23.07 -9.29
N SER A 233 -9.70 -22.53 -9.74
CA SER A 233 -9.55 -21.45 -10.73
C SER A 233 -10.71 -20.49 -11.03
N ILE A 234 -10.36 -19.19 -11.02
CA ILE A 234 -10.70 -18.19 -12.04
C ILE A 234 -12.20 -17.99 -12.32
N PHE A 235 -12.77 -16.92 -11.75
CA PHE A 235 -13.70 -16.06 -12.48
C PHE A 235 -13.51 -14.61 -12.02
N GLY A 236 -13.04 -13.75 -12.92
CA GLY A 236 -13.09 -12.31 -12.70
C GLY A 236 -14.50 -11.80 -13.02
N PHE A 237 -15.12 -11.10 -12.07
CA PHE A 237 -16.37 -10.39 -12.30
C PHE A 237 -16.13 -8.89 -12.25
N HIS A 238 -16.23 -8.25 -13.43
CA HIS A 238 -16.74 -6.89 -13.50
C HIS A 238 -18.17 -6.91 -12.95
N GLU A 239 -18.46 -6.08 -11.95
CA GLU A 239 -19.82 -5.59 -11.73
C GLU A 239 -19.96 -4.15 -12.25
N PRO A 240 -21.13 -3.80 -12.80
CA PRO A 240 -21.27 -2.63 -13.66
C PRO A 240 -21.55 -1.34 -12.88
N GLU A 241 -21.16 -0.21 -13.47
CA GLU A 241 -21.74 1.07 -13.12
C GLU A 241 -23.24 1.08 -13.45
N THR A 242 -24.10 1.34 -12.46
CA THR A 242 -25.08 2.46 -12.45
C THR A 242 -26.18 2.27 -11.40
N SER A 243 -26.22 3.14 -10.40
CA SER A 243 -27.45 3.79 -9.91
C SER A 243 -27.07 4.93 -8.96
N GLY A 244 -27.71 6.09 -9.11
CA GLY A 244 -27.25 7.33 -8.50
C GLY A 244 -27.42 7.40 -6.97
N GLY A 245 -26.30 7.53 -6.25
CA GLY A 245 -26.27 7.99 -4.85
C GLY A 245 -25.63 9.38 -4.79
N ILE A 246 -26.37 10.39 -4.32
CA ILE A 246 -25.90 11.79 -4.26
C ILE A 246 -24.76 11.91 -3.23
N THR A 247 -23.54 12.15 -3.70
CA THR A 247 -22.28 12.20 -2.94
C THR A 247 -22.07 13.50 -2.16
N ARG A 248 -21.34 13.43 -1.03
CA ARG A 248 -21.32 14.46 0.04
C ARG A 248 -19.94 14.55 0.75
N ILE A 249 -19.55 15.77 1.22
CA ILE A 249 -18.35 16.50 0.71
C ILE A 249 -18.49 16.67 -0.82
N VAL A 250 -17.95 17.72 -1.46
CA VAL A 250 -18.18 17.85 -2.91
C VAL A 250 -17.60 16.59 -3.58
N ASN A 251 -18.48 15.76 -4.13
CA ASN A 251 -18.27 14.37 -4.52
C ASN A 251 -17.34 13.50 -3.64
N GLY A 252 -17.42 13.66 -2.31
CA GLY A 252 -16.75 12.81 -1.32
C GLY A 252 -17.54 11.55 -0.94
N VAL A 253 -16.92 10.70 -0.11
CA VAL A 253 -17.51 9.45 0.39
C VAL A 253 -17.59 9.43 1.91
N LYS A 254 -18.53 8.68 2.47
CA LYS A 254 -18.62 8.48 3.92
C LYS A 254 -17.31 7.92 4.47
N CYS A 255 -16.91 8.31 5.68
CA CYS A 255 -15.82 7.66 6.40
C CYS A 255 -16.40 6.75 7.50
N PRO A 256 -16.48 5.42 7.28
CA PRO A 256 -17.00 4.49 8.27
C PRO A 256 -16.29 4.58 9.64
N PRO A 257 -16.96 4.17 10.73
CA PRO A 257 -16.36 4.02 12.05
C PRO A 257 -15.02 3.27 12.03
N GLY A 258 -13.92 4.00 12.27
CA GLY A 258 -12.55 3.46 12.32
C GLY A 258 -11.67 3.73 11.08
N ASP A 259 -12.24 4.24 9.98
CA ASP A 259 -11.48 4.62 8.77
C ASP A 259 -10.78 5.99 8.92
N CYS A 260 -11.29 6.87 9.80
CA CYS A 260 -10.71 8.19 10.12
C CYS A 260 -10.49 8.35 11.64
N PRO A 261 -9.76 7.44 12.31
CA PRO A 261 -9.79 7.33 13.78
C PRO A 261 -9.07 8.48 14.50
N TRP A 262 -8.33 9.31 13.77
CA TRP A 262 -7.68 10.54 14.25
C TRP A 262 -8.56 11.78 14.12
N GLN A 263 -9.77 11.67 13.58
CA GLN A 263 -10.69 12.79 13.47
C GLN A 263 -11.13 13.27 14.86
N ALA A 264 -11.00 14.57 15.09
CA ALA A 264 -11.65 15.28 16.17
C ALA A 264 -12.69 16.26 15.61
N LEU A 265 -13.74 16.52 16.38
CA LEU A 265 -14.77 17.54 16.13
C LEU A 265 -14.72 18.57 17.26
N LEU A 266 -14.63 19.85 16.93
CA LEU A 266 -14.70 20.96 17.86
C LEU A 266 -16.14 21.47 17.93
N ILE A 267 -16.73 21.40 19.11
CA ILE A 267 -18.11 21.82 19.38
C ILE A 267 -18.15 23.02 20.31
N ASN A 268 -19.16 23.88 20.13
CA ASN A 268 -19.43 25.02 21.02
C ASN A 268 -20.33 24.61 22.22
N GLU A 269 -20.81 25.61 22.97
CA GLU A 269 -21.74 25.45 24.09
C GLU A 269 -23.07 24.78 23.69
N ASP A 270 -23.59 25.08 22.49
CA ASP A 270 -24.81 24.49 21.93
C ASP A 270 -24.61 23.06 21.39
N ASN A 271 -23.41 22.49 21.51
CA ASN A 271 -22.96 21.23 20.89
C ASN A 271 -22.91 21.26 19.35
N ILE A 272 -22.86 22.44 18.73
CA ILE A 272 -22.73 22.61 17.29
C ILE A 272 -21.26 22.47 16.88
N GLY A 273 -20.99 21.50 16.00
CA GLY A 273 -19.66 21.28 15.42
C GLY A 273 -19.31 22.34 14.38
N TYR A 274 -18.20 23.06 14.59
CA TYR A 274 -17.81 24.21 13.76
C TYR A 274 -16.43 24.09 13.10
N CYS A 275 -15.52 23.29 13.67
CA CYS A 275 -14.20 22.98 13.13
C CYS A 275 -13.82 21.52 13.43
N GLY A 276 -12.85 20.99 12.70
CA GLY A 276 -12.21 19.71 12.97
C GLY A 276 -10.89 19.82 13.73
N GLY A 277 -10.29 18.66 13.99
CA GLY A 277 -8.93 18.52 14.51
C GLY A 277 -8.35 17.14 14.20
N THR A 278 -7.05 16.97 14.47
CA THR A 278 -6.31 15.72 14.31
C THR A 278 -5.71 15.27 15.63
N ILE A 279 -6.01 14.06 16.11
CA ILE A 279 -5.37 13.49 17.30
C ILE A 279 -3.87 13.24 16.99
N LEU A 280 -2.97 13.85 17.77
CA LEU A 280 -1.51 13.61 17.66
C LEU A 280 -1.00 12.61 18.70
N ASN A 281 -1.58 12.60 19.90
CA ASN A 281 -1.28 11.68 21.00
C ASN A 281 -2.40 11.76 22.06
N GLN A 282 -2.18 11.17 23.23
CA GLN A 282 -3.17 11.09 24.32
C GLN A 282 -3.66 12.44 24.87
N TYR A 283 -2.94 13.54 24.67
CA TYR A 283 -3.29 14.84 25.24
C TYR A 283 -3.44 15.97 24.21
N PHE A 284 -2.93 15.79 22.99
CA PHE A 284 -2.82 16.88 22.02
C PHE A 284 -3.62 16.62 20.74
N ILE A 285 -4.45 17.61 20.39
CA ILE A 285 -5.16 17.72 19.12
C ILE A 285 -4.53 18.87 18.32
N LEU A 286 -4.22 18.62 17.04
CA LEU A 286 -3.82 19.64 16.08
C LEU A 286 -5.07 20.23 15.40
N SER A 287 -5.15 21.55 15.27
CA SER A 287 -6.20 22.24 14.54
C SER A 287 -5.68 23.55 13.92
N ALA A 288 -6.57 24.34 13.31
CA ALA A 288 -6.26 25.64 12.75
C ALA A 288 -6.34 26.74 13.82
N ALA A 289 -5.53 27.79 13.70
CA ALA A 289 -5.55 28.93 14.62
C ALA A 289 -6.85 29.73 14.53
N HIS A 290 -7.41 29.90 13.33
CA HIS A 290 -8.64 30.65 13.12
C HIS A 290 -9.88 29.99 13.76
N CYS A 291 -9.81 28.69 14.10
CA CYS A 291 -10.85 27.97 14.84
C CYS A 291 -10.82 28.28 16.35
N MET A 292 -9.74 28.89 16.85
CA MET A 292 -9.53 29.15 18.28
C MET A 292 -10.04 30.55 18.64
N ASN A 293 -11.25 30.63 19.19
CA ASN A 293 -11.83 31.89 19.67
C ASN A 293 -12.05 31.83 21.19
N PRO A 294 -11.35 32.64 22.01
CA PRO A 294 -11.51 32.67 23.47
C PRO A 294 -12.94 32.96 23.95
N SER A 295 -13.77 33.58 23.10
CA SER A 295 -15.17 33.88 23.41
C SER A 295 -16.13 32.71 23.18
N ILE A 296 -15.64 31.54 22.75
CA ILE A 296 -16.44 30.34 22.51
C ILE A 296 -15.92 29.23 23.43
N SER A 297 -16.71 28.84 24.43
CA SER A 297 -16.37 27.64 25.21
C SER A 297 -16.43 26.43 24.29
N THR A 298 -15.27 25.78 24.15
CA THR A 298 -15.02 24.76 23.13
C THR A 298 -14.72 23.44 23.81
N ARG A 299 -15.36 22.37 23.34
CA ARG A 299 -15.04 20.97 23.73
C ARG A 299 -14.67 20.16 22.50
N VAL A 300 -13.95 19.06 22.72
CA VAL A 300 -13.49 18.17 21.65
C VAL A 300 -14.27 16.86 21.73
N VAL A 301 -14.94 16.46 20.65
CA VAL A 301 -15.55 15.13 20.51
C VAL A 301 -14.65 14.25 19.64
N LEU A 302 -14.38 13.03 20.12
CA LEU A 302 -13.57 12.03 19.44
C LEU A 302 -14.40 10.78 19.16
N GLY A 303 -14.10 10.08 18.07
CA GLY A 303 -14.80 8.85 17.68
C GLY A 303 -16.13 9.06 16.95
N GLU A 304 -16.61 10.30 16.84
CA GLU A 304 -17.86 10.70 16.16
C GLU A 304 -17.97 10.20 14.70
N PHE A 305 -19.19 9.88 14.27
CA PHE A 305 -19.52 9.55 12.87
C PHE A 305 -20.85 10.12 12.39
N ASP A 306 -21.88 10.23 13.23
CA ASP A 306 -23.16 10.85 12.87
C ASP A 306 -23.65 11.73 14.02
N THR A 307 -23.47 13.04 13.88
CA THR A 307 -23.74 14.02 14.95
C THR A 307 -25.20 14.10 15.41
N LEU A 308 -26.12 13.35 14.78
CA LEU A 308 -27.51 13.18 15.22
C LEU A 308 -27.73 11.94 16.11
N VAL A 309 -26.75 11.05 16.24
CA VAL A 309 -26.89 9.74 16.90
C VAL A 309 -25.73 9.51 17.87
N ILE A 310 -26.05 9.22 19.14
CA ILE A 310 -25.05 8.77 20.12
C ILE A 310 -24.90 7.26 19.95
N GLU A 311 -23.82 6.80 19.29
CA GLU A 311 -23.56 5.38 19.04
C GLU A 311 -22.86 4.68 20.24
N GLY A 312 -22.50 5.44 21.29
CA GLY A 312 -21.89 4.94 22.52
C GLY A 312 -20.37 4.77 22.44
N ARG A 313 -19.74 5.34 21.41
CA ARG A 313 -18.29 5.28 21.15
C ARG A 313 -17.66 6.67 21.06
N GLU A 314 -18.48 7.71 21.13
CA GLU A 314 -18.11 9.12 21.17
C GLU A 314 -17.55 9.46 22.56
N VAL A 315 -16.48 10.23 22.61
CA VAL A 315 -15.91 10.71 23.88
C VAL A 315 -15.69 12.21 23.79
N THR A 316 -16.35 12.97 24.67
CA THR A 316 -16.14 14.40 24.81
C THR A 316 -15.02 14.69 25.83
N HIS A 317 -14.07 15.54 25.44
CA HIS A 317 -12.97 16.01 26.26
C HIS A 317 -13.04 17.53 26.45
N ASP A 318 -12.76 17.98 27.68
CA ASP A 318 -12.56 19.38 28.02
C ASP A 318 -11.14 19.85 27.69
N ILE A 319 -11.00 21.12 27.34
CA ILE A 319 -9.73 21.76 26.97
C ILE A 319 -9.07 22.37 28.21
N ASP A 320 -7.78 22.11 28.38
CA ASP A 320 -6.93 22.65 29.46
C ASP A 320 -6.19 23.92 28.98
N GLU A 321 -5.59 23.87 27.79
CA GLU A 321 -4.80 24.97 27.23
C GLU A 321 -4.87 24.97 25.70
N VAL A 322 -4.89 26.16 25.08
CA VAL A 322 -4.82 26.33 23.62
C VAL A 322 -3.55 27.10 23.27
N LEU A 323 -2.72 26.50 22.42
CA LEU A 323 -1.44 27.02 21.96
C LEU A 323 -1.56 27.44 20.50
N ILE A 324 -1.88 28.71 20.26
CA ILE A 324 -1.87 29.33 18.93
C ILE A 324 -0.43 29.67 18.54
N HIS A 325 -0.07 29.50 17.27
CA HIS A 325 1.24 29.90 16.78
C HIS A 325 1.44 31.43 16.85
N ASN A 326 2.46 31.91 17.57
CA ASN A 326 2.66 33.34 17.88
C ASN A 326 2.63 34.29 16.67
N ASN A 327 3.03 33.82 15.49
CA ASN A 327 3.06 34.61 14.25
C ASN A 327 1.84 34.36 13.35
N TYR A 328 0.71 33.90 13.90
CA TYR A 328 -0.55 33.74 13.18
C TYR A 328 -1.07 35.10 12.69
N MET A 329 -1.51 35.17 11.43
CA MET A 329 -2.07 36.38 10.81
C MET A 329 -3.46 36.08 10.23
N ALA A 330 -4.51 36.61 10.87
CA ALA A 330 -5.89 36.34 10.48
C ALA A 330 -6.22 36.73 9.04
N ASP A 331 -5.76 37.90 8.58
CA ASP A 331 -6.09 38.44 7.24
C ASP A 331 -5.55 37.60 6.07
N THR A 332 -4.52 36.78 6.32
CA THR A 332 -3.82 35.99 5.29
C THR A 332 -3.78 34.50 5.60
N TYR A 333 -4.34 34.08 6.74
CA TYR A 333 -4.21 32.73 7.31
C TYR A 333 -2.74 32.26 7.41
N HIS A 334 -1.76 33.17 7.46
CA HIS A 334 -0.36 32.79 7.59
C HIS A 334 -0.09 32.26 9.00
N ASN A 335 0.59 31.11 9.09
CA ASN A 335 0.75 30.34 10.32
C ASN A 335 -0.58 29.96 11.02
N ASP A 336 -1.60 29.63 10.22
CA ASP A 336 -2.88 29.13 10.71
C ASP A 336 -2.78 27.70 11.26
N ILE A 337 -2.26 27.58 12.49
CA ILE A 337 -2.04 26.33 13.20
C ILE A 337 -2.14 26.55 14.72
N ALA A 338 -2.80 25.62 15.40
CA ALA A 338 -2.95 25.61 16.86
C ALA A 338 -2.85 24.18 17.40
N LEU A 339 -2.40 24.06 18.65
CA LEU A 339 -2.46 22.83 19.43
C LEU A 339 -3.44 23.02 20.59
N ILE A 340 -4.33 22.05 20.77
CA ILE A 340 -5.25 21.98 21.90
C ILE A 340 -4.74 20.90 22.84
N LYS A 341 -4.49 21.26 24.10
CA LYS A 341 -4.17 20.35 25.19
C LYS A 341 -5.45 19.98 25.92
N LEU A 342 -5.72 18.68 26.05
CA LEU A 342 -6.90 18.15 26.73
C LEU A 342 -6.64 18.01 28.23
N SER A 343 -7.68 18.24 29.04
CA SER A 343 -7.61 18.15 30.51
C SER A 343 -7.41 16.72 31.04
N LYS A 344 -7.73 15.72 30.23
CA LYS A 344 -7.64 14.29 30.56
C LYS A 344 -7.11 13.49 29.36
N PRO A 345 -6.32 12.43 29.59
CA PRO A 345 -5.80 11.60 28.51
C PRO A 345 -6.92 10.89 27.74
N ILE A 346 -6.78 10.82 26.42
CA ILE A 346 -7.60 10.01 25.53
C ILE A 346 -7.34 8.53 25.83
N THR A 347 -8.43 7.79 26.04
CA THR A 347 -8.39 6.32 26.04
C THR A 347 -8.56 5.85 24.61
N PHE A 348 -7.47 5.38 23.99
CA PHE A 348 -7.51 4.92 22.61
C PHE A 348 -8.34 3.65 22.44
N THR A 349 -8.98 3.54 21.28
CA THR A 349 -9.80 2.40 20.85
C THR A 349 -9.57 2.16 19.36
N ARG A 350 -10.12 1.10 18.78
CA ARG A 350 -10.09 0.90 17.32
C ARG A 350 -10.75 2.03 16.50
N PHE A 351 -11.51 2.91 17.15
CA PHE A 351 -12.20 4.05 16.54
C PHE A 351 -11.56 5.41 16.88
N ILE A 352 -10.61 5.44 17.83
CA ILE A 352 -9.97 6.65 18.35
C ILE A 352 -8.46 6.38 18.46
N LEU A 353 -7.69 6.81 17.45
CA LEU A 353 -6.25 6.57 17.30
C LEU A 353 -5.54 7.84 16.80
N PRO A 354 -4.29 8.11 17.20
CA PRO A 354 -3.55 9.26 16.71
C PRO A 354 -3.08 9.07 15.26
N ALA A 355 -3.00 10.15 14.47
CA ALA A 355 -2.21 10.16 13.24
C ALA A 355 -0.72 10.26 13.57
N CYS A 356 0.18 9.68 12.76
CA CYS A 356 1.61 9.84 13.01
C CYS A 356 2.09 11.24 12.63
N LEU A 357 2.90 11.87 13.49
CA LEU A 357 3.61 13.11 13.16
C LEU A 357 4.90 12.76 12.39
N PRO A 358 5.12 13.26 11.17
CA PRO A 358 6.30 12.94 10.37
C PRO A 358 7.52 13.82 10.72
N GLU A 359 8.71 13.41 10.29
CA GLU A 359 9.85 14.34 10.19
C GLU A 359 9.69 15.30 9.00
N SER A 360 10.20 16.53 9.12
CA SER A 360 10.06 17.58 8.08
C SER A 360 10.60 17.14 6.70
N ASN A 361 11.77 16.48 6.67
CA ASN A 361 12.39 16.04 5.43
C ASN A 361 11.62 14.89 4.78
N PHE A 362 11.14 13.92 5.58
CA PHE A 362 10.34 12.80 5.11
C PHE A 362 8.98 13.27 4.56
N ALA A 363 8.34 14.21 5.27
CA ALA A 363 7.10 14.81 4.80
C ALA A 363 7.28 15.49 3.43
N GLU A 364 8.31 16.31 3.26
CA GLU A 364 8.50 17.09 2.03
C GLU A 364 9.03 16.26 0.86
N ARG A 365 9.94 15.31 1.10
CA ARG A 365 10.58 14.51 0.04
C ARG A 365 9.83 13.22 -0.32
N VAL A 366 8.98 12.70 0.57
CA VAL A 366 8.31 11.40 0.38
C VAL A 366 6.80 11.53 0.45
N LEU A 367 6.25 12.07 1.55
CA LEU A 367 4.79 12.12 1.72
C LEU A 367 4.12 13.07 0.73
N MET A 368 4.63 14.28 0.56
CA MET A 368 4.08 15.27 -0.38
C MET A 368 4.42 14.96 -1.86
N HIS A 369 5.07 13.82 -2.12
CA HIS A 369 5.31 13.25 -3.45
C HIS A 369 4.51 11.94 -3.67
N GLN A 370 3.64 11.54 -2.74
CA GLN A 370 2.62 10.53 -3.02
C GLN A 370 1.52 11.12 -3.91
N GLU A 371 0.79 10.27 -4.62
CA GLU A 371 -0.26 10.68 -5.58
C GLU A 371 -1.36 11.52 -4.91
N GLU A 372 -1.78 11.14 -3.71
CA GLU A 372 -2.90 11.74 -2.99
C GLU A 372 -2.77 11.67 -1.45
N GLY A 373 -3.45 12.60 -0.77
CA GLY A 373 -3.71 12.57 0.67
C GLY A 373 -5.20 12.44 0.97
N MET A 374 -5.56 11.94 2.15
CA MET A 374 -6.92 11.90 2.64
C MET A 374 -7.23 13.14 3.49
N VAL A 375 -8.37 13.76 3.23
CA VAL A 375 -9.00 14.78 4.08
C VAL A 375 -10.29 14.19 4.65
N SER A 376 -10.61 14.51 5.90
CA SER A 376 -11.87 14.10 6.54
C SER A 376 -12.47 15.20 7.42
N GLY A 377 -13.80 15.18 7.56
CA GLY A 377 -14.52 16.17 8.36
C GLY A 377 -16.05 16.14 8.20
N PHE A 378 -16.69 17.05 8.93
CA PHE A 378 -18.14 17.27 8.97
C PHE A 378 -18.54 18.55 8.20
N GLY A 379 -17.72 18.95 7.23
CA GLY A 379 -17.94 20.14 6.43
C GLY A 379 -19.17 20.09 5.53
N ARG A 380 -19.42 21.22 4.88
CA ARG A 380 -20.50 21.36 3.90
C ARG A 380 -20.27 20.46 2.70
N VAL A 381 -21.37 19.91 2.20
CA VAL A 381 -21.33 18.87 1.17
C VAL A 381 -21.35 19.42 -0.27
N HIS A 382 -21.58 20.73 -0.39
CA HIS A 382 -21.45 21.56 -1.58
C HIS A 382 -21.28 23.01 -1.12
N GLU A 383 -20.79 23.91 -1.99
CA GLU A 383 -20.62 25.31 -1.64
C GLU A 383 -21.97 25.94 -1.20
N GLY A 384 -21.98 26.64 -0.05
CA GLY A 384 -23.20 27.24 0.51
C GLY A 384 -24.20 26.27 1.15
N GLY A 385 -23.99 24.95 1.03
CA GLY A 385 -24.89 23.91 1.55
C GLY A 385 -24.94 23.79 3.07
N LEU A 386 -25.69 22.81 3.58
CA LEU A 386 -25.64 22.43 5.00
C LEU A 386 -24.37 21.61 5.29
N GLN A 387 -23.89 21.67 6.54
CA GLN A 387 -22.86 20.77 7.06
C GLN A 387 -23.35 19.31 7.04
N SER A 388 -22.44 18.36 6.86
CA SER A 388 -22.75 16.94 6.95
C SER A 388 -22.87 16.53 8.41
N THR A 389 -23.96 15.84 8.77
CA THR A 389 -24.05 15.18 10.09
C THR A 389 -23.16 13.94 10.13
N ILE A 390 -23.04 13.24 8.99
CA ILE A 390 -22.20 12.06 8.83
C ILE A 390 -20.77 12.46 8.46
N LEU A 391 -19.76 11.87 9.10
CA LEU A 391 -18.34 12.07 8.78
C LEU A 391 -18.04 11.65 7.34
N GLN A 392 -17.42 12.55 6.57
CA GLN A 392 -17.00 12.32 5.21
C GLN A 392 -15.47 12.23 5.12
N LYS A 393 -14.98 11.58 4.06
CA LYS A 393 -13.58 11.58 3.62
C LYS A 393 -13.48 11.79 2.11
N LEU A 394 -12.37 12.36 1.68
CA LEU A 394 -12.03 12.57 0.28
C LEU A 394 -10.53 12.36 0.09
N MET A 395 -10.13 11.65 -0.96
CA MET A 395 -8.75 11.65 -1.42
C MET A 395 -8.54 12.85 -2.34
N VAL A 396 -7.43 13.57 -2.18
CA VAL A 396 -7.09 14.77 -2.95
C VAL A 396 -5.63 14.71 -3.42
N PRO A 397 -5.34 14.99 -4.70
CA PRO A 397 -3.98 15.01 -5.20
C PRO A 397 -3.25 16.29 -4.76
N TYR A 398 -1.94 16.19 -4.56
CA TYR A 398 -1.10 17.35 -4.33
C TYR A 398 -0.97 18.20 -5.60
N ILE A 399 -1.08 19.52 -5.47
CA ILE A 399 -0.96 20.46 -6.59
C ILE A 399 0.42 21.13 -6.56
N ASP A 400 1.04 21.24 -7.74
CA ASP A 400 2.30 21.97 -7.93
C ASP A 400 2.22 23.39 -7.36
N ARG A 401 3.35 23.86 -6.81
CA ARG A 401 3.41 25.15 -6.13
C ARG A 401 3.18 26.34 -7.08
N GLY A 402 3.65 26.27 -8.33
CA GLY A 402 3.39 27.30 -9.34
C GLY A 402 1.90 27.38 -9.64
N LYS A 403 1.30 26.25 -10.02
CA LYS A 403 -0.14 26.16 -10.31
C LYS A 403 -1.02 26.58 -9.12
N CYS A 404 -0.64 26.19 -7.91
CA CYS A 404 -1.28 26.58 -6.65
C CYS A 404 -1.28 28.12 -6.48
N ILE A 405 -0.14 28.78 -6.65
CA ILE A 405 -0.04 30.25 -6.54
C ILE A 405 -0.83 30.94 -7.65
N GLU A 406 -0.71 30.49 -8.91
CA GLU A 406 -1.43 31.05 -10.05
C GLU A 406 -2.95 30.89 -9.96
N SER A 407 -3.42 29.84 -9.26
CA SER A 407 -4.86 29.61 -9.04
C SER A 407 -5.52 30.67 -8.16
N SER A 408 -4.77 31.45 -7.38
CA SER A 408 -5.32 32.33 -6.33
C SER A 408 -4.87 33.78 -6.41
N ASN A 409 -5.82 34.69 -6.15
CA ASN A 409 -5.51 36.12 -5.93
C ASN A 409 -4.92 36.39 -4.54
N PHE A 410 -5.06 35.44 -3.60
CA PHE A 410 -4.54 35.56 -2.24
C PHE A 410 -3.11 34.98 -2.16
N LYS A 411 -2.27 35.58 -1.32
CA LYS A 411 -0.85 35.22 -1.21
C LYS A 411 -0.65 33.87 -0.51
N ILE A 412 -0.36 32.81 -1.28
CA ILE A 412 -0.03 31.49 -0.74
C ILE A 412 1.44 31.44 -0.29
N SER A 413 1.66 31.37 1.02
CA SER A 413 3.00 31.36 1.63
C SER A 413 3.77 30.04 1.39
N ASN A 414 5.05 30.00 1.77
CA ASN A 414 5.88 28.77 1.72
C ASN A 414 5.65 27.82 2.92
N ARG A 415 4.60 28.08 3.71
CA ARG A 415 4.12 27.23 4.80
C ARG A 415 2.70 26.72 4.54
N MET A 416 2.29 26.76 3.28
CA MET A 416 1.00 26.34 2.75
C MET A 416 1.22 25.51 1.49
N PHE A 417 0.32 24.57 1.23
CA PHE A 417 0.22 23.85 -0.05
C PHE A 417 -1.24 23.77 -0.51
N CYS A 418 -1.45 23.51 -1.79
CA CYS A 418 -2.76 23.23 -2.35
C CYS A 418 -2.93 21.72 -2.57
N ALA A 419 -4.14 21.22 -2.36
CA ALA A 419 -4.55 19.88 -2.80
C ALA A 419 -6.02 19.90 -3.23
N GLY A 420 -6.37 19.10 -4.24
CA GLY A 420 -7.71 19.07 -4.83
C GLY A 420 -7.69 18.88 -6.34
N TYR A 421 -8.87 18.78 -6.96
CA TYR A 421 -8.99 18.51 -8.39
C TYR A 421 -9.20 19.79 -9.21
N ASP A 422 -8.71 19.81 -10.44
CA ASP A 422 -8.77 20.98 -11.32
C ASP A 422 -10.11 21.16 -12.03
N GLN A 423 -10.74 20.04 -12.37
CA GLN A 423 -11.94 19.95 -13.21
C GLN A 423 -13.06 19.11 -12.57
N GLU A 424 -12.75 18.30 -11.56
CA GLU A 424 -13.76 17.55 -10.82
C GLU A 424 -14.33 18.43 -9.72
N GLU A 425 -15.64 18.34 -9.48
CA GLU A 425 -16.30 18.98 -8.35
C GLU A 425 -15.99 18.20 -7.06
N LYS A 426 -14.71 18.19 -6.65
CA LYS A 426 -14.16 17.49 -5.48
C LYS A 426 -13.19 18.36 -4.69
N ASP A 427 -13.60 18.74 -3.47
CA ASP A 427 -12.82 19.62 -2.60
C ASP A 427 -13.28 19.53 -1.13
N ALA A 428 -12.40 19.88 -0.21
CA ALA A 428 -12.75 20.12 1.19
C ALA A 428 -13.52 21.44 1.32
N CYS A 429 -14.46 21.54 2.26
CA CYS A 429 -15.35 22.69 2.32
C CYS A 429 -15.50 23.27 3.74
N GLN A 430 -16.36 24.28 3.86
CA GLN A 430 -16.58 25.02 5.10
C GLN A 430 -17.08 24.07 6.21
N GLY A 431 -16.39 24.02 7.35
CA GLY A 431 -16.65 23.08 8.44
C GLY A 431 -15.68 21.90 8.51
N ASP A 432 -14.89 21.64 7.46
CA ASP A 432 -13.71 20.74 7.54
C ASP A 432 -12.47 21.45 8.12
N ARG A 433 -12.57 22.77 8.36
CA ARG A 433 -11.47 23.63 8.80
C ARG A 433 -10.87 23.17 10.12
N GLY A 434 -9.54 23.19 10.23
CA GLY A 434 -8.79 22.58 11.33
C GLY A 434 -8.71 21.04 11.25
N GLY A 435 -9.46 20.40 10.36
CA GLY A 435 -9.43 18.97 10.15
C GLY A 435 -8.12 18.44 9.54
N PRO A 436 -7.93 17.12 9.57
CA PRO A 436 -6.74 16.45 9.05
C PRO A 436 -6.62 16.54 7.53
N HIS A 437 -5.41 16.78 7.05
CA HIS A 437 -4.94 16.22 5.79
C HIS A 437 -3.80 15.22 6.11
N VAL A 438 -4.03 13.94 5.82
CA VAL A 438 -3.11 12.84 6.13
C VAL A 438 -2.67 12.10 4.88
N THR A 439 -1.45 11.58 4.85
CA THR A 439 -0.91 10.84 3.71
C THR A 439 -0.44 9.47 4.15
N ARG A 440 -0.83 8.43 3.40
CA ARG A 440 -0.37 7.07 3.63
C ARG A 440 1.01 6.87 3.02
N TYR A 441 1.93 6.30 3.78
CA TYR A 441 3.15 5.71 3.25
C TYR A 441 3.32 4.31 3.83
N LYS A 442 3.54 3.33 2.94
CA LYS A 442 3.44 1.90 3.27
C LYS A 442 2.12 1.63 4.03
N ASN A 443 2.18 1.16 5.28
CA ASN A 443 1.01 0.84 6.10
C ASN A 443 0.71 1.87 7.21
N THR A 444 1.26 3.10 7.11
CA THR A 444 1.15 4.14 8.15
C THR A 444 0.66 5.47 7.57
N TRP A 445 -0.29 6.10 8.25
CA TRP A 445 -0.85 7.42 7.92
C TRP A 445 -0.20 8.53 8.75
N PHE A 446 0.31 9.54 8.05
CA PHE A 446 1.00 10.67 8.64
C PHE A 446 0.25 11.98 8.40
N VAL A 447 0.18 12.86 9.40
CA VAL A 447 -0.40 14.19 9.22
C VAL A 447 0.55 15.09 8.41
N THR A 448 0.07 15.57 7.27
CA THR A 448 0.85 16.39 6.31
C THR A 448 0.31 17.81 6.19
N GLY A 449 -1.00 18.00 6.43
CA GLY A 449 -1.64 19.31 6.42
C GLY A 449 -2.74 19.47 7.47
N VAL A 450 -3.14 20.72 7.67
CA VAL A 450 -4.35 21.12 8.40
C VAL A 450 -5.22 21.92 7.43
N VAL A 451 -6.51 21.60 7.31
CA VAL A 451 -7.46 22.34 6.45
C VAL A 451 -7.54 23.79 6.93
N SER A 452 -7.23 24.77 6.07
CA SER A 452 -7.17 26.19 6.45
C SER A 452 -8.25 27.03 5.76
N TRP A 453 -8.13 27.25 4.44
CA TRP A 453 -9.07 28.07 3.65
C TRP A 453 -9.15 27.63 2.18
N GLY A 454 -10.06 28.22 1.42
CA GLY A 454 -10.24 28.00 -0.02
C GLY A 454 -11.11 29.09 -0.66
N GLU A 455 -10.98 29.29 -1.97
CA GLU A 455 -11.79 30.26 -2.74
C GLU A 455 -13.10 29.64 -3.25
N GLY A 456 -14.05 29.44 -2.34
CA GLY A 456 -15.26 28.65 -2.59
C GLY A 456 -15.08 27.21 -2.13
N CYS A 457 -15.85 26.29 -2.70
CA CYS A 457 -15.62 24.84 -2.56
C CYS A 457 -15.76 24.17 -3.93
N ALA A 458 -14.73 23.46 -4.37
CA ALA A 458 -14.72 22.70 -5.63
C ALA A 458 -15.02 23.55 -6.89
N ARG A 459 -14.61 24.82 -6.89
CA ARG A 459 -14.70 25.68 -8.07
C ARG A 459 -13.61 25.29 -9.07
N LYS A 460 -13.97 25.16 -10.35
CA LYS A 460 -13.04 24.87 -11.45
C LYS A 460 -11.81 25.79 -11.41
N GLY A 461 -10.61 25.19 -11.41
CA GLY A 461 -9.33 25.91 -11.34
C GLY A 461 -9.01 26.54 -9.97
N LYS A 462 -9.70 26.16 -8.89
CA LYS A 462 -9.38 26.51 -7.50
C LYS A 462 -9.11 25.22 -6.70
N TYR A 463 -8.40 25.36 -5.58
CA TYR A 463 -8.02 24.24 -4.72
C TYR A 463 -8.18 24.63 -3.24
N GLY A 464 -8.41 23.63 -2.37
CA GLY A 464 -8.25 23.79 -0.94
C GLY A 464 -6.80 24.13 -0.56
N VAL A 465 -6.62 25.05 0.38
CA VAL A 465 -5.32 25.48 0.91
C VAL A 465 -5.13 24.97 2.33
N TYR A 466 -4.00 24.30 2.55
CA TYR A 466 -3.68 23.58 3.77
C TYR A 466 -2.42 24.16 4.41
N THR A 467 -2.42 24.29 5.74
CA THR A 467 -1.21 24.64 6.49
C THR A 467 -0.23 23.45 6.46
N GLN A 468 0.98 23.66 5.95
CA GLN A 468 1.96 22.59 5.69
C GLN A 468 2.66 22.15 7.00
N VAL A 469 2.25 21.01 7.57
CA VAL A 469 2.68 20.57 8.91
C VAL A 469 4.19 20.34 9.01
N SER A 470 4.86 19.96 7.92
CA SER A 470 6.33 19.81 7.88
C SER A 470 7.07 21.08 8.36
N LYS A 471 6.54 22.27 8.03
CA LYS A 471 7.15 23.57 8.40
C LYS A 471 6.97 23.94 9.88
N TYR A 472 6.24 23.13 10.65
CA TYR A 472 5.92 23.37 12.07
C TYR A 472 6.29 22.22 12.99
N ILE A 473 6.91 21.12 12.52
CA ILE A 473 7.26 19.96 13.37
C ILE A 473 8.00 20.36 14.65
N GLN A 474 9.00 21.25 14.53
CA GLN A 474 9.75 21.75 15.68
C GLN A 474 8.90 22.63 16.61
N TRP A 475 7.98 23.45 16.06
CA TRP A 475 7.04 24.23 16.87
C TRP A 475 6.07 23.31 17.62
N ILE A 476 5.51 22.29 16.94
CA ILE A 476 4.61 21.31 17.54
C ILE A 476 5.30 20.58 18.71
N GLN A 477 6.51 20.08 18.49
CA GLN A 477 7.29 19.38 19.52
C GLN A 477 7.63 20.29 20.72
N ASN A 478 8.12 21.51 20.47
CA ASN A 478 8.45 22.47 21.51
C ASN A 478 7.21 22.91 22.30
N ALA A 479 6.08 23.14 21.62
CA ALA A 479 4.82 23.52 22.24
C ALA A 479 4.28 22.42 23.17
N MET A 480 4.27 21.15 22.71
CA MET A 480 3.89 20.02 23.56
C MET A 480 4.82 19.87 24.78
N ALA A 481 6.14 19.96 24.58
CA ALA A 481 7.12 19.82 25.65
C ALA A 481 7.03 20.96 26.69
N LYS A 482 6.70 22.19 26.27
CA LYS A 482 6.53 23.35 27.15
C LYS A 482 5.42 23.15 28.18
N VAL A 483 4.29 22.57 27.77
CA VAL A 483 3.08 22.45 28.63
C VAL A 483 2.90 21.06 29.25
N MET A 484 3.75 20.09 28.86
CA MET A 484 3.85 18.76 29.46
C MET A 484 5.32 18.31 29.57
N PRO A 485 6.14 18.93 30.43
CA PRO A 485 7.56 18.58 30.57
C PRO A 485 7.80 17.12 31.01
N GLU A 486 6.88 16.51 31.77
CA GLU A 486 6.97 15.10 32.17
C GLU A 486 6.97 14.13 30.96
N MET A 487 6.32 14.50 29.85
CA MET A 487 6.37 13.70 28.61
C MET A 487 7.75 13.70 27.96
N ALA A 488 8.57 14.73 28.19
CA ALA A 488 9.94 14.80 27.65
C ALA A 488 10.90 13.87 28.40
N GLU A 489 10.75 13.72 29.73
CA GLU A 489 11.55 12.79 30.51
C GLU A 489 11.28 11.32 30.18
N MET A 490 10.03 10.98 29.83
CA MET A 490 9.64 9.60 29.50
C MET A 490 10.31 9.07 28.23
N SER A 491 10.81 9.97 27.36
CA SER A 491 11.62 9.64 26.17
C SER A 491 13.10 9.37 26.46
N ILE A 492 13.61 9.72 27.65
CA ILE A 492 15.06 9.67 27.96
C ILE A 492 15.43 8.43 28.79
N LYS A 493 14.48 7.85 29.54
CA LYS A 493 14.73 6.67 30.39
C LYS A 493 14.53 5.37 29.59
N PRO A 494 15.58 4.58 29.30
CA PRO A 494 15.39 3.24 28.74
C PRO A 494 14.56 2.39 29.71
N LYS A 495 13.61 1.59 29.18
CA LYS A 495 12.73 0.73 29.98
C LYS A 495 13.56 -0.27 30.81
N ALA A 496 13.82 0.06 32.07
CA ALA A 496 14.55 -0.81 32.98
C ALA A 496 13.80 -2.14 33.15
N LYS A 497 14.51 -3.25 32.96
CA LYS A 497 13.98 -4.60 33.03
C LYS A 497 13.47 -4.85 34.46
N ARG A 498 12.19 -5.21 34.60
CA ARG A 498 11.54 -5.42 35.91
C ARG A 498 12.04 -6.73 36.52
N GLU A 499 13.11 -6.68 37.29
CA GLU A 499 13.65 -7.85 38.00
C GLU A 499 12.63 -8.37 39.04
N LEU A 500 12.36 -9.67 38.99
CA LEU A 500 11.56 -10.36 40.00
C LEU A 500 12.38 -10.52 41.29
N LEU A 501 12.07 -9.71 42.30
CA LEU A 501 12.52 -9.99 43.67
C LEU A 501 11.81 -11.24 44.22
N GLN A 502 12.43 -12.40 44.03
CA GLN A 502 12.11 -13.60 44.82
C GLN A 502 12.44 -13.34 46.30
N LYS A 503 11.40 -13.14 47.11
CA LYS A 503 11.53 -13.14 48.57
C LYS A 503 11.58 -14.58 49.08
N THR A 504 12.77 -15.07 49.42
CA THR A 504 12.93 -16.29 50.22
C THR A 504 12.44 -16.06 51.67
N PRO A 505 11.60 -16.94 52.24
CA PRO A 505 11.15 -16.80 53.61
C PRO A 505 12.21 -17.34 54.59
N VAL A 506 12.72 -16.47 55.47
CA VAL A 506 13.58 -16.88 56.58
C VAL A 506 12.71 -17.53 57.67
N ARG A 507 12.86 -18.84 57.87
CA ARG A 507 12.36 -19.52 59.08
C ARG A 507 13.15 -19.03 60.29
N ARG A 508 12.45 -18.56 61.33
CA ARG A 508 13.00 -18.49 62.68
C ARG A 508 12.84 -19.85 63.37
N VAL A 509 13.88 -20.25 64.10
CA VAL A 509 13.83 -21.21 65.21
C VAL A 509 13.82 -20.37 66.49
#